data_AF-F8PDX1-F1
#
_entry.id   AF-F8PDX1-F1
#
_cell.length_a   1.000
_cell.length_b   1.000
_cell.length_c   1.000
_cell.angle_alpha   90.00
_cell.angle_beta   90.00
_cell.angle_gamma   90.00
#
_symmetry.space_group_name_H-M   'P 1'
#
loop_
_entity.id
_entity.type
_entity.pdbx_description
1 polymer ?
#
loop_
_entity_poly.entity_id
_entity_poly.type
_entity_poly.pdbx_seq_one_letter_code
_entity_poly.pdbx_strand_id
1 'polypeptide(L)'
;MPSGTGKTVSLLSLIVSYQQFYPTRRKLIYCSRTVPEIEKALAELKRLVEYRISCAETPEEKEKEQNFTGLGLTSRKNLCIHPEVSKEKKGKVVDARCRDLTNTAVCEKARQDPGSVDICDWHEDNLNQET
;
A
#
# COMPACT_ATOMS: atom_id res chain seq x y z
N MET A 1 21.49 -17.83 0.83
CA MET A 1 20.62 -18.41 1.87
C MET A 1 19.67 -19.44 1.24
N PRO A 2 19.41 -20.61 1.84
CA PRO A 2 18.51 -21.68 1.33
C PRO A 2 17.02 -21.36 1.55
N SER A 3 16.10 -21.90 0.74
CA SER A 3 14.65 -21.70 0.93
C SER A 3 14.15 -22.24 2.27
N GLY A 4 13.20 -21.55 2.91
CA GLY A 4 12.59 -21.98 4.18
C GLY A 4 13.30 -21.54 5.46
N THR A 5 14.40 -20.78 5.39
CA THR A 5 15.22 -20.42 6.57
C THR A 5 14.86 -19.08 7.22
N GLY A 6 13.62 -18.59 7.09
CA GLY A 6 13.20 -17.33 7.73
C GLY A 6 13.93 -16.06 7.25
N LYS A 7 14.44 -16.04 6.02
CA LYS A 7 15.25 -14.90 5.51
C LYS A 7 14.51 -13.57 5.60
N THR A 8 13.24 -13.58 5.22
CA THR A 8 12.38 -12.39 5.15
C THR A 8 12.16 -11.84 6.56
N VAL A 9 11.66 -12.66 7.50
CA VAL A 9 11.51 -12.25 8.91
C VAL A 9 12.83 -11.80 9.55
N SER A 10 13.96 -12.48 9.30
CA SER A 10 15.26 -12.07 9.85
C SER A 10 15.70 -10.69 9.32
N LEU A 11 15.52 -10.44 8.02
CA LEU A 11 15.85 -9.16 7.41
C LEU A 11 14.93 -8.04 7.92
N LEU A 12 13.62 -8.29 7.97
CA LEU A 12 12.64 -7.34 8.49
C LEU A 12 12.89 -7.01 9.96
N SER A 13 13.17 -8.01 10.79
CA SER A 13 13.46 -7.83 12.22
C SER A 13 14.64 -6.89 12.46
N LEU A 14 15.74 -7.10 11.74
CA LEU A 14 16.92 -6.24 11.86
C LEU A 14 16.61 -4.80 11.43
N ILE A 15 15.96 -4.61 10.28
CA ILE A 15 15.69 -3.29 9.73
C ILE A 15 14.69 -2.50 10.58
N VAL A 16 13.59 -3.14 11.00
CA VAL A 16 12.56 -2.50 11.84
C VAL A 16 13.14 -2.12 13.20
N SER A 17 13.92 -3.01 13.84
CA SER A 17 14.61 -2.69 15.10
C SER A 17 15.52 -1.47 14.96
N TYR A 18 16.27 -1.41 13.86
CA TYR A 18 17.15 -0.29 13.58
C TYR A 18 16.39 1.02 13.33
N GLN A 19 15.31 0.98 12.55
CA GLN A 19 14.45 2.14 12.28
C GLN A 19 13.77 2.67 13.53
N GLN A 20 13.37 1.79 14.45
CA GLN A 20 12.78 2.20 15.71
C GLN A 20 13.84 2.76 16.66
N PHE A 21 15.04 2.18 16.72
CA PHE A 21 16.07 2.68 17.63
C PHE A 21 16.59 4.07 17.25
N TYR A 22 16.83 4.33 15.96
CA TYR A 22 17.39 5.61 15.51
C TYR A 22 16.30 6.61 15.08
N PRO A 23 16.37 7.89 15.52
CA PRO A 23 15.36 8.90 15.21
C PRO A 23 15.37 9.34 13.73
N THR A 24 16.39 8.95 12.96
CA THR A 24 16.47 9.26 11.54
C THR A 24 15.43 8.44 10.77
N ARG A 25 14.39 9.10 10.27
CA ARG A 25 13.35 8.45 9.46
C ARG A 25 13.94 7.95 8.14
N ARG A 26 14.08 6.63 8.00
CA ARG A 26 14.45 5.95 6.75
C ARG A 26 13.29 5.08 6.32
N LYS A 27 12.96 5.06 5.03
CA LYS A 27 11.93 4.17 4.47
C LYS A 27 12.57 2.86 3.99
N LEU A 28 11.94 1.73 4.28
CA LEU A 28 12.32 0.44 3.72
C LEU A 28 11.54 0.23 2.41
N ILE A 29 12.26 0.05 1.30
CA ILE A 29 11.67 -0.36 0.02
C ILE A 29 12.00 -1.85 -0.15
N TYR A 30 10.98 -2.70 0.01
CA TYR A 30 11.12 -4.14 -0.13
C TYR A 30 10.57 -4.58 -1.50
N CYS A 31 11.47 -5.05 -2.37
CA CYS A 31 11.11 -5.47 -3.73
C CYS A 31 10.94 -6.99 -3.81
N SER A 32 9.77 -7.43 -4.23
CA SER A 32 9.45 -8.84 -4.53
C SER A 32 9.13 -9.01 -6.01
N ARG A 33 9.21 -10.25 -6.53
CA ARG A 33 8.92 -10.54 -7.94
C ARG A 33 7.44 -10.78 -8.20
N THR A 34 6.74 -11.39 -7.26
CA THR A 34 5.35 -11.81 -7.44
C THR A 34 4.43 -11.30 -6.34
N VAL A 35 3.12 -11.18 -6.62
CA VAL A 35 2.12 -10.76 -5.64
C VAL A 35 2.07 -11.68 -4.41
N PRO A 36 2.11 -13.02 -4.54
CA PRO A 36 2.16 -13.90 -3.37
C PRO A 36 3.41 -13.71 -2.49
N GLU A 37 4.54 -13.28 -3.06
CA GLU A 37 5.72 -12.92 -2.27
C GLU A 37 5.52 -11.61 -1.50
N ILE A 38 4.82 -10.63 -2.08
CA ILE A 38 4.43 -9.37 -1.41
C ILE A 38 3.50 -9.69 -0.23
N GLU A 39 2.45 -10.49 -0.46
CA GLU A 39 1.50 -10.90 0.59
C GLU A 39 2.19 -11.63 1.75
N LYS A 40 3.10 -12.57 1.44
CA LYS A 40 3.90 -13.27 2.45
C LYS A 40 4.77 -12.30 3.26
N ALA A 41 5.45 -11.36 2.60
CA ALA A 41 6.28 -10.37 3.27
C ALA A 41 5.45 -9.45 4.20
N LEU A 42 4.27 -9.01 3.76
CA LEU A 42 3.36 -8.21 4.60
C LEU A 42 2.82 -9.01 5.78
N ALA A 43 2.47 -10.29 5.58
CA ALA A 43 2.03 -11.16 6.66
C ALA A 43 3.14 -11.40 7.70
N GLU A 44 4.39 -11.57 7.26
CA GLU A 44 5.55 -11.66 8.14
C GLU A 44 5.81 -10.34 8.88
N LEU A 45 5.70 -9.20 8.21
CA LEU A 45 5.83 -7.88 8.81
C LEU A 45 4.77 -7.64 9.89
N LYS A 46 3.51 -8.01 9.62
CA LYS A 46 2.41 -7.90 10.59
C LYS A 46 2.72 -8.71 11.86
N ARG A 47 3.10 -9.98 11.70
CA ARG A 47 3.49 -10.84 12.84
C ARG A 47 4.68 -10.28 13.61
N LEU A 48 5.67 -9.71 12.91
CA LEU A 48 6.83 -9.08 13.53
C LEU A 48 6.43 -7.87 14.38
N VAL A 49 5.60 -6.98 13.84
CA VAL A 49 5.12 -5.79 14.58
C VAL A 49 4.29 -6.21 15.79
N GLU A 50 3.37 -7.16 15.64
CA GLU A 50 2.60 -7.74 16.76
C GLU A 50 3.52 -8.31 17.85
N TYR A 51 4.55 -9.07 17.45
CA TYR A 51 5.54 -9.60 18.39
C TYR A 51 6.30 -8.49 19.13
N ARG A 52 6.75 -7.45 18.43
CA ARG A 52 7.45 -6.31 19.06
C ARG A 52 6.57 -5.56 20.04
N ILE A 53 5.31 -5.31 19.69
CA ILE A 53 4.32 -4.71 20.59
C ILE A 53 4.13 -5.57 21.85
N SER A 54 4.14 -6.91 21.72
CA SER A 54 4.01 -7.83 22.86
C SER A 54 5.23 -7.86 23.78
N CYS A 55 6.41 -7.52 23.26
CA CYS A 55 7.66 -7.47 24.02
C CYS A 55 7.95 -6.08 24.63
N ALA A 56 7.17 -5.05 24.28
CA ALA A 56 7.33 -3.71 24.84
C ALA A 56 6.91 -3.70 26.32
N GLU A 57 7.78 -3.23 27.22
CA GLU A 57 7.54 -3.22 28.66
C GLU A 57 6.88 -1.91 29.11
N THR A 58 7.20 -0.81 28.46
CA THR A 58 6.66 0.52 28.78
C THR A 58 5.53 0.96 27.84
N PRO A 59 4.61 1.82 28.29
CA PRO A 59 3.57 2.39 27.42
C PRO A 59 4.16 3.16 26.23
N GLU A 60 5.27 3.88 26.45
CA GLU A 60 5.97 4.69 25.45
C GLU A 60 6.59 3.82 24.35
N GLU A 61 7.24 2.70 24.71
CA GLU A 61 7.75 1.73 23.75
C GLU A 61 6.61 1.09 22.96
N LYS A 62 5.50 0.78 23.63
CA LYS A 62 4.34 0.17 22.97
C LYS A 62 3.75 1.10 21.91
N GLU A 63 3.59 2.38 22.23
CA GLU A 63 3.12 3.41 21.28
C GLU A 63 4.10 3.55 20.10
N LYS A 64 5.39 3.52 20.38
CA LYS A 64 6.44 3.60 19.36
C LYS A 64 6.40 2.41 18.39
N GLU A 65 6.22 1.20 18.89
CA GLU A 65 6.08 0.00 18.05
C GLU A 65 4.75 -0.02 17.27
N GLN A 66 3.67 0.55 17.84
CA GLN A 66 2.40 0.73 17.14
C GLN A 66 2.48 1.76 16.01
N ASN A 67 3.33 2.78 16.14
CA ASN A 67 3.59 3.80 15.13
C ASN A 67 4.48 3.30 13.97
N PHE A 68 4.29 2.04 13.56
CA PHE A 68 4.92 1.46 12.38
C PHE A 68 3.88 1.14 11.31
N THR A 69 4.03 1.71 10.12
CA THR A 69 3.11 1.50 8.99
C THR A 69 3.78 0.71 7.86
N GLY A 70 3.23 -0.45 7.53
CA GLY A 70 3.58 -1.22 6.34
C GLY A 70 2.58 -0.98 5.21
N LEU A 71 3.07 -0.81 3.98
CA LEU A 71 2.24 -0.61 2.80
C LEU A 71 2.56 -1.66 1.73
N GLY A 72 1.52 -2.37 1.28
CA GLY A 72 1.58 -3.28 0.14
C GLY A 72 1.17 -2.58 -1.15
N LEU A 73 2.09 -2.47 -2.11
CA LEU A 73 1.80 -1.88 -3.42
C LEU A 73 1.83 -2.95 -4.50
N THR A 74 0.77 -2.99 -5.30
CA THR A 74 0.66 -3.85 -6.48
C THR A 74 -0.02 -3.09 -7.63
N SER A 75 -0.24 -3.73 -8.77
CA SER A 75 -0.88 -3.09 -9.94
C SER A 75 -2.33 -2.68 -9.65
N ARG A 76 -2.85 -1.70 -10.42
CA ARG A 76 -4.27 -1.29 -10.36
C ARG A 76 -5.24 -2.46 -10.49
N LYS A 77 -4.91 -3.48 -11.27
CA LYS A 77 -5.75 -4.69 -11.41
C LYS A 77 -6.11 -5.33 -10.06
N ASN A 78 -5.23 -5.25 -9.06
CA ASN A 78 -5.44 -5.88 -7.76
C ASN A 78 -5.98 -4.90 -6.71
N LEU A 79 -5.95 -3.60 -6.98
CA LEU A 79 -6.33 -2.52 -6.04
C LEU A 79 -7.51 -1.66 -6.54
N CYS A 80 -8.02 -1.93 -7.74
CA CYS A 80 -9.13 -1.20 -8.32
C CYS A 80 -10.46 -1.61 -7.66
N ILE A 81 -11.22 -0.61 -7.23
CA ILE A 81 -12.53 -0.77 -6.58
C ILE A 81 -13.70 -0.30 -7.46
N HIS A 82 -13.41 0.33 -8.61
CA HIS A 82 -14.45 0.77 -9.53
C HIS A 82 -15.25 -0.44 -10.05
N PRO A 83 -16.60 -0.45 -9.95
CA PRO A 83 -17.43 -1.64 -10.13
C PRO A 83 -17.35 -2.25 -11.53
N GLU A 84 -17.09 -1.43 -12.55
CA GLU A 84 -16.89 -1.92 -13.92
C GLU A 84 -15.43 -2.24 -14.25
N VAL A 85 -14.51 -1.32 -13.98
CA VAL A 85 -13.09 -1.46 -14.34
C VAL A 85 -12.42 -2.62 -13.60
N SER A 86 -12.82 -2.90 -12.35
CA SER A 86 -12.28 -4.03 -11.57
C SER A 86 -12.60 -5.41 -12.15
N LYS A 87 -13.63 -5.53 -13.01
CA LYS A 87 -14.03 -6.79 -13.66
C LYS A 87 -13.12 -7.16 -14.84
N GLU A 88 -12.27 -6.25 -15.30
CA GLU A 88 -11.41 -6.47 -16.46
C GLU A 88 -10.28 -7.48 -16.16
N LYS A 89 -10.11 -8.45 -17.06
CA LYS A 89 -9.14 -9.55 -16.86
C LYS A 89 -7.69 -9.14 -17.10
N LYS A 90 -7.45 -8.17 -17.99
CA LYS A 90 -6.10 -7.75 -18.41
C LYS A 90 -5.70 -6.45 -17.72
N GLY A 91 -4.53 -6.43 -17.08
CA GLY A 91 -4.05 -5.25 -16.36
C GLY A 91 -3.94 -4.00 -17.26
N LYS A 92 -3.48 -4.16 -18.51
CA LYS A 92 -3.41 -3.05 -19.48
C LYS A 92 -4.77 -2.41 -19.76
N VAL A 93 -5.85 -3.19 -19.72
CA VAL A 93 -7.23 -2.69 -19.94
C VAL A 93 -7.71 -1.94 -18.70
N VAL A 94 -7.44 -2.46 -17.51
CA VAL A 94 -7.68 -1.75 -16.23
C VAL A 94 -6.98 -0.39 -16.23
N ASP A 95 -5.71 -0.35 -16.61
CA ASP A 95 -4.92 0.88 -16.65
C ASP A 95 -5.47 1.90 -17.66
N ALA A 96 -5.87 1.44 -18.85
CA ALA A 96 -6.47 2.30 -19.87
C ALA A 96 -7.82 2.88 -19.41
N ARG A 97 -8.76 2.03 -19.00
CA ARG A 97 -10.08 2.48 -18.52
C ARG A 97 -9.98 3.39 -17.30
N CYS A 98 -9.07 3.09 -16.37
CA CYS A 98 -8.81 3.97 -15.23
C CYS A 98 -8.34 5.34 -15.71
N ARG A 99 -7.40 5.40 -16.66
CA ARG A 99 -6.93 6.67 -17.24
C ARG A 99 -8.03 7.43 -17.96
N ASP A 100 -8.93 6.75 -18.67
CA ASP A 100 -10.04 7.39 -19.37
C ASP A 100 -10.97 8.13 -18.39
N LEU A 101 -11.17 7.58 -17.19
CA LEU A 101 -12.03 8.16 -16.14
C LEU A 101 -11.34 9.14 -15.20
N THR A 102 -10.00 9.21 -15.20
CA THR A 102 -9.19 9.93 -14.18
C THR A 102 -8.17 10.90 -14.75
N ASN A 103 -8.08 11.02 -16.07
CA ASN A 103 -7.15 11.99 -16.63
C ASN A 103 -7.63 13.43 -16.36
N THR A 104 -6.66 14.34 -16.27
CA THR A 104 -6.89 15.74 -15.92
C THR A 104 -7.94 16.43 -16.80
N ALA A 105 -7.94 16.17 -18.11
CA ALA A 105 -8.87 16.81 -19.04
C ALA A 105 -10.33 16.37 -18.81
N VAL A 106 -10.55 15.09 -18.51
CA VAL A 106 -11.88 14.56 -18.21
C VAL A 106 -12.36 15.08 -16.85
N CYS A 107 -11.50 15.08 -15.83
CA CYS A 107 -11.84 15.62 -14.51
C CYS A 107 -12.17 17.12 -14.57
N GLU A 108 -11.38 17.93 -15.29
CA GLU A 108 -11.65 19.36 -15.47
C GLU A 108 -12.97 19.62 -16.20
N LYS A 109 -13.25 18.84 -17.26
CA LYS A 109 -14.51 18.96 -17.99
C LYS A 109 -15.71 18.58 -17.13
N ALA A 110 -15.61 17.54 -16.31
CA ALA A 110 -16.65 17.15 -15.36
C ALA A 110 -16.88 18.22 -14.28
N ARG A 111 -15.83 18.92 -13.84
CA ARG A 111 -15.94 20.04 -12.87
C ARG A 111 -16.58 21.28 -13.47
N GLN A 112 -16.31 21.57 -14.75
CA GLN A 112 -16.90 22.71 -15.46
C GLN A 112 -18.36 22.46 -15.88
N ASP A 113 -18.66 21.23 -16.32
CA ASP A 113 -19.99 20.82 -16.77
C ASP A 113 -20.35 19.44 -16.16
N PRO A 114 -20.93 19.43 -14.94
CA PRO A 114 -21.25 18.21 -14.21
C PRO A 114 -22.22 17.30 -14.99
N GLY A 115 -21.82 16.05 -15.21
CA GLY A 115 -22.60 15.05 -15.95
C GLY A 115 -22.32 15.02 -17.47
N SER A 116 -21.42 15.86 -17.97
CA SER A 116 -21.05 15.86 -19.40
C SER A 116 -20.12 14.72 -19.83
N VAL A 117 -19.42 14.10 -18.87
CA VAL A 117 -18.48 12.99 -19.09
C VAL A 117 -18.48 12.05 -17.88
N ASP A 118 -18.17 10.78 -18.13
CA ASP A 118 -18.01 9.77 -17.08
C ASP A 118 -16.68 9.97 -16.34
N ILE A 119 -16.74 9.94 -15.01
CA ILE A 119 -15.59 10.05 -14.11
C ILE A 119 -15.61 8.90 -13.10
N CYS A 120 -14.46 8.66 -12.46
CA CYS A 120 -14.37 7.72 -11.36
C CYS A 120 -14.67 8.44 -10.04
N ASP A 121 -15.82 8.16 -9.43
CA ASP A 121 -16.21 8.74 -8.13
C ASP A 121 -15.13 8.53 -7.06
N TRP A 122 -14.57 7.32 -6.98
CA TRP A 122 -13.50 6.98 -6.04
C TRP A 122 -12.21 7.79 -6.25
N HIS A 123 -12.00 8.38 -7.42
CA HIS A 123 -10.86 9.24 -7.67
C HIS A 123 -11.13 10.68 -7.20
N GLU A 124 -12.28 11.24 -7.55
CA GLU A 124 -12.66 12.60 -7.16
C GLU A 124 -12.92 12.70 -5.65
N ASP A 125 -13.61 11.73 -5.06
CA ASP A 125 -13.96 11.73 -3.63
C ASP A 125 -12.73 11.58 -2.73
N ASN A 126 -11.75 10.76 -3.12
CA ASN A 126 -10.58 10.45 -2.28
C ASN A 126 -9.43 11.45 -2.44
N LEU A 127 -9.40 12.25 -3.51
CA LEU A 127 -8.32 13.23 -3.72
C LEU A 127 -8.74 14.68 -3.46
N ASN A 128 -10.03 15.00 -3.51
CA ASN A 128 -10.52 16.34 -3.20
C ASN A 128 -10.91 16.49 -1.71
N GLN A 129 -10.72 15.45 -0.89
CA GLN A 129 -10.65 15.61 0.56
C GLN A 129 -9.30 16.23 0.92
N GLU A 130 -9.21 17.56 0.73
CA GLU A 130 -8.11 18.36 1.26
C GLU A 130 -7.99 18.10 2.77
N THR A 131 -6.74 17.86 3.17
CA THR A 131 -6.30 17.85 4.57
C THR A 131 -6.06 19.29 5.02
#